data_AF-A0A3B7PQQ4-F1
#
_entry.id   AF-A0A3B7PQQ4-F1
#
_cell.length_a   1.000
_cell.length_b   1.000
_cell.length_c   1.000
_cell.angle_alpha   90.00
_cell.angle_beta   90.00
_cell.angle_gamma   90.00
#
_symmetry.space_group_name_H-M   'P 1'
#
loop_
_entity.id
_entity.type
_entity.pdbx_description
1 polymer ?
#
loop_
_entity_poly.entity_id
_entity_poly.type
_entity_poly.pdbx_seq_one_letter_code
_entity_poly.pdbx_strand_id
1 'polypeptide(L)' 'MPIQEITLSDQEKKIVEETQEMLGLSSMEETIEFLARERIQEMLAKLAGQELKSKRHLF' A
#
# COMPACT_ATOMS: atom_id res chain seq x y z
N MET A 1 3.20 -17.77 -0.95
CA MET A 1 3.42 -16.54 -0.14
C MET A 1 3.33 -16.91 1.32
N PRO A 2 4.14 -16.30 2.21
CA PRO A 2 3.96 -16.51 3.65
C PRO A 2 2.55 -16.05 4.05
N ILE A 3 1.88 -16.83 4.89
CA ILE A 3 0.59 -16.45 5.47
C ILE A 3 0.91 -15.56 6.67
N GLN A 4 0.43 -14.32 6.62
CA GLN A 4 0.58 -13.36 7.71
C GLN A 4 -0.81 -13.06 8.28
N GLU A 5 -0.98 -13.37 9.56
CA GLU A 5 -2.18 -12.96 10.28
C GLU A 5 -2.10 -11.46 10.59
N ILE A 6 -3.22 -10.78 10.38
CA ILE A 6 -3.42 -9.36 10.69
C ILE A 6 -4.71 -9.20 11.47
N THR A 7 -4.68 -8.34 12.48
CA THR A 7 -5.87 -7.96 13.25
C THR A 7 -6.22 -6.53 12.90
N LEU A 8 -7.45 -6.32 12.48
CA LEU A 8 -8.00 -4.99 12.21
C LEU A 8 -8.98 -4.64 13.33
N SER A 9 -8.97 -3.39 13.77
CA SER A 9 -10.08 -2.83 14.53
C SER A 9 -11.36 -2.78 13.67
N ASP A 10 -12.51 -2.64 14.32
CA ASP A 10 -13.80 -2.54 13.63
C ASP A 10 -13.84 -1.37 12.63
N GLN A 11 -13.20 -0.25 12.99
CA GLN A 11 -13.12 0.93 12.13
C GLN A 11 -12.22 0.66 10.91
N GLU A 12 -11.04 0.07 11.11
CA GLU A 12 -10.12 -0.27 10.01
C GLU A 12 -10.78 -1.26 9.06
N LYS A 13 -11.44 -2.29 9.60
CA LYS A 13 -12.18 -3.26 8.80
C LYS A 13 -13.22 -2.59 7.91
N LYS A 14 -14.04 -1.69 8.48
CA LYS A 14 -15.06 -0.96 7.72
C LYS A 14 -14.46 -0.13 6.59
N ILE A 15 -13.34 0.55 6.82
CA ILE A 15 -12.66 1.34 5.79
C ILE A 15 -12.19 0.43 4.64
N VAL A 16 -11.66 -0.76 4.95
CA VAL A 16 -11.24 -1.70 3.92
C VAL A 16 -12.43 -2.27 3.15
N GLU A 17 -13.57 -2.54 3.80
CA GLU A 17 -14.81 -2.95 3.12
C GLU A 17 -15.32 -1.87 2.15
N GLU A 18 -15.38 -0.61 2.58
CA GLU A 18 -15.76 0.52 1.71
C GLU A 18 -14.80 0.66 0.51
N THR A 19 -13.51 0.44 0.75
CA THR A 19 -12.47 0.48 -0.30
C THR A 19 -12.63 -0.69 -1.28
N GLN A 20 -12.93 -1.88 -0.76
CA GLN A 20 -13.19 -3.07 -1.58
C GLN A 20 -14.36 -2.83 -2.52
N GLU A 21 -15.48 -2.30 -2.03
CA GLU A 21 -16.65 -1.96 -2.83
C GLU A 21 -16.35 -0.90 -3.89
N MET A 22 -15.62 0.16 -3.50
CA MET A 22 -15.26 1.26 -4.40
C MET A 22 -14.36 0.79 -5.56
N LEU A 23 -13.44 -0.15 -5.29
CA LEU A 23 -12.51 -0.68 -6.28
C LEU A 23 -13.05 -1.91 -7.02
N GLY A 24 -14.18 -2.48 -6.58
CA GLY A 24 -14.78 -3.68 -7.17
C GLY A 24 -13.92 -4.93 -6.97
N LEU A 25 -13.20 -5.03 -5.85
CA LEU A 25 -12.31 -6.15 -5.56
C LEU A 25 -13.07 -7.35 -4.96
N SER A 26 -12.54 -8.54 -5.21
CA SER A 26 -13.27 -9.79 -4.97
C SER A 26 -13.24 -10.24 -3.51
N SER A 27 -12.19 -9.85 -2.77
CA SER A 27 -12.04 -10.22 -1.36
C SER A 27 -11.29 -9.18 -0.53
N MET A 28 -11.38 -9.33 0.78
CA MET A 28 -10.64 -8.54 1.76
C MET A 28 -9.13 -8.71 1.57
N GLU A 29 -8.66 -9.93 1.34
CA GLU A 29 -7.25 -10.26 1.11
C GLU A 29 -6.72 -9.60 -0.16
N GLU A 30 -7.49 -9.64 -1.25
CA GLU A 30 -7.13 -8.96 -2.51
C GLU A 30 -7.03 -7.44 -2.30
N THR A 31 -7.94 -6.89 -1.50
CA THR A 31 -7.95 -5.45 -1.16
C THR A 31 -6.71 -5.08 -0.34
N ILE A 32 -6.36 -5.86 0.68
CA ILE A 32 -5.16 -5.63 1.48
C ILE A 32 -3.89 -5.77 0.64
N GLU A 33 -3.82 -6.77 -0.24
CA GLU A 33 -2.69 -6.95 -1.15
C GLU A 33 -2.54 -5.75 -2.10
N PHE A 34 -3.65 -5.29 -2.69
CA PHE A 34 -3.67 -4.13 -3.56
C PHE A 34 -3.15 -2.88 -2.83
N LEU A 35 -3.70 -2.58 -1.65
CA LEU A 35 -3.30 -1.42 -0.85
C LEU A 35 -1.82 -1.48 -0.41
N ALA A 36 -1.34 -2.66 -0.02
CA ALA A 36 0.06 -2.87 0.34
C ALA A 36 1.00 -2.62 -0.84
N ARG A 37 0.63 -3.12 -2.04
CA ARG A 37 1.42 -2.91 -3.26
C ARG A 37 1.49 -1.44 -3.64
N GLU A 38 0.36 -0.72 -3.63
CA GLU A 38 0.32 0.72 -3.91
C GLU A 38 1.23 1.49 -2.95
N ARG A 39 1.18 1.17 -1.65
CA ARG A 39 2.03 1.82 -0.65
C ARG A 39 3.51 1.56 -0.88
N ILE A 40 3.88 0.32 -1.20
CA ILE A 40 5.28 -0.04 -1.51
C ILE A 40 5.76 0.72 -2.74
N GLN A 41 4.96 0.80 -3.80
CA GLN A 41 5.31 1.54 -5.01
C GLN A 41 5.49 3.04 -4.72
N GLU A 42 4.59 3.65 -3.95
CA GLU A 42 4.71 5.05 -3.53
C GLU A 42 6.01 5.29 -2.76
N MET A 43 6.37 4.41 -1.82
CA MET A 43 7.60 4.51 -1.05
C MET A 43 8.84 4.38 -1.92
N LEU A 44 8.86 3.41 -2.84
CA LEU A 44 9.98 3.22 -3.77
C LEU A 44 10.15 4.42 -4.71
N ALA A 45 9.05 4.98 -5.22
CA ALA A 45 9.09 6.17 -6.05
C ALA A 45 9.65 7.39 -5.29
N LYS A 46 9.27 7.56 -4.02
CA LYS A 46 9.81 8.62 -3.16
C LYS A 46 11.30 8.44 -2.90
N LEU A 47 11.75 7.22 -2.61
CA LEU A 47 13.17 6.92 -2.41
C LEU A 47 13.99 7.22 -3.67
N ALA A 48 13.55 6.74 -4.83
CA ALA A 48 14.21 7.03 -6.10
C ALA A 48 14.29 8.54 -6.38
N GLY A 49 13.20 9.27 -6.13
CA GLY A 49 13.17 10.73 -6.26
C GLY A 49 14.12 11.46 -5.29
N GLN A 50 14.25 10.96 -4.05
CA GLN A 50 15.21 11.48 -3.07
C GLN A 50 16.65 11.21 -3.47
N GLU A 51 16.95 10.00 -3.97
CA GLU A 51 18.29 9.66 -4.46
C GLU A 51 18.72 10.54 -5.64
N LEU A 52 17.82 10.80 -6.59
CA LEU A 52 18.08 11.72 -7.71
C LEU A 52 18.38 13.14 -7.23
N LYS A 53 17.65 13.65 -6.24
CA LYS A 53 17.91 14.97 -5.63
C LYS A 53 19.25 15.02 -4.90
N SER A 54 19.58 13.98 -4.14
CA SER A 54 20.86 13.89 -3.42
C SER A 54 22.05 13.91 -4.37
N LYS A 55 22.00 13.15 -5.47
CA LYS A 55 23.05 13.15 -6.51
C LYS A 55 23.19 14.50 -7.22
N ARG A 56 22.09 15.24 -7.42
CA ARG A 56 22.10 16.53 -8.13
C ARG A 56 22.79 17.66 -7.35
N HIS A 57 22.92 17.54 -6.03
CA HIS A 57 23.69 18.47 -5.19
C HIS A 57 25.19 18.12 -5.08
N LEU A 58 25.61 16.97 -5.62
CA LEU A 58 27.00 16.52 -5.63
C LEU A 58 27.74 16.86 -6.95
N PHE A 59 27.10 17.61 -7.86
CA PHE A 59 27.69 18.14 -9.09
C PHE A 59 27.67 19.67 -9.08
#